data_AF-A0A523VBQ8-F1
#
_entry.id   AF-A0A523VBQ8-F1
#
_cell.length_a   1.000
_cell.length_b   1.000
_cell.length_c   1.000
_cell.angle_alpha   90.00
_cell.angle_beta   90.00
_cell.angle_gamma   90.00
#
_symmetry.space_group_name_H-M   'P 1'
#
loop_
_entity.id
_entity.type
_entity.pdbx_description
1 polymer ?
#
loop_
_entity_poly.entity_id
_entity_poly.type
_entity_poly.pdbx_seq_one_letter_code
_entity_poly.pdbx_strand_id
1 'polypeptide(L)'
;MEVAEPLDNGTEIVPGEVKFDYFIREESFERLLDSGEGHIVESSPDFSSFSVSSVDINGGILGLEDEIKYTISIKNTGNMIARDVEIRSQLSPHLNLTGGSINQSGKYNDGSIVWDFEELLPGELKTLVFRAKLEGGEVEDREEIINSTALIYDGEVKAEEEAVNVARLFPDFSESTATIADANGGGYLWAGETVSVKVTIKNTGQRKADGYRLFCPIPGPLTYISGSGTAEGIKWSDD
;
A
#
# COMPACT_ATOMS: atom_id res chain seq x y z
N MET A 1 -42.98 17.55 -14.08
CA MET A 1 -42.31 17.55 -12.77
C MET A 1 -41.24 16.47 -12.84
N GLU A 2 -40.09 16.70 -12.21
CA GLU A 2 -39.01 15.72 -12.11
C GLU A 2 -38.92 15.28 -10.65
N VAL A 3 -38.47 14.05 -10.44
CA VAL A 3 -38.17 13.54 -9.09
C VAL A 3 -36.90 14.24 -8.62
N ALA A 4 -36.90 14.75 -7.38
CA ALA A 4 -35.73 15.41 -6.82
C ALA A 4 -34.57 14.42 -6.68
N GLU A 5 -33.33 14.90 -6.82
CA GLU A 5 -32.12 14.11 -6.58
C GLU A 5 -31.18 14.90 -5.64
N PRO A 6 -30.63 14.27 -4.58
CA PRO A 6 -30.89 12.89 -4.14
C PRO A 6 -32.22 12.71 -3.38
N LEU A 7 -32.74 11.48 -3.43
CA LEU A 7 -33.81 10.99 -2.55
C LEU A 7 -33.45 9.62 -1.97
N ASP A 8 -33.95 9.32 -0.78
CA ASP A 8 -33.75 8.04 -0.13
C ASP A 8 -34.57 6.94 -0.83
N ASN A 9 -34.01 5.74 -0.89
CA ASN A 9 -34.65 4.58 -1.50
C ASN A 9 -35.95 4.25 -0.79
N GLY A 10 -37.00 3.94 -1.56
CA GLY A 10 -38.34 3.66 -1.03
C GLY A 10 -39.16 4.91 -0.69
N THR A 11 -38.68 6.12 -1.00
CA THR A 11 -39.50 7.34 -0.88
C THR A 11 -40.76 7.20 -1.73
N GLU A 12 -41.93 7.29 -1.12
CA GLU A 12 -43.22 7.19 -1.82
C GLU A 12 -43.62 8.54 -2.42
N ILE A 13 -43.95 8.53 -3.71
CA ILE A 13 -44.47 9.67 -4.45
C ILE A 13 -45.93 9.37 -4.79
N VAL A 14 -46.83 10.07 -4.11
CA VAL A 14 -48.27 10.04 -4.37
C VAL A 14 -48.72 11.29 -5.13
N PRO A 15 -49.72 11.18 -6.01
CA PRO A 15 -50.35 12.37 -6.59
C PRO A 15 -50.88 13.30 -5.50
N GLY A 16 -50.61 14.61 -5.64
CA GLY A 16 -51.23 15.63 -4.78
C GLY A 16 -52.74 15.70 -4.97
N GLU A 17 -53.43 16.44 -4.09
CA GLU A 17 -54.88 16.64 -4.21
C GLU A 17 -55.23 17.29 -5.55
N VAL A 18 -55.99 16.57 -6.37
CA VAL A 18 -56.49 17.09 -7.65
C VAL A 18 -57.96 17.44 -7.46
N LYS A 19 -58.28 18.72 -7.64
CA LYS A 19 -59.63 19.24 -7.58
C LYS A 19 -60.05 19.89 -8.89
N PHE A 20 -61.32 19.71 -9.24
CA PHE A 20 -62.00 20.51 -10.25
C PHE A 20 -62.85 21.56 -9.55
N ASP A 21 -62.61 22.82 -9.87
CA ASP A 21 -63.53 23.92 -9.59
C ASP A 21 -64.28 24.23 -10.89
N TYR A 22 -65.59 24.08 -10.92
CA TYR A 22 -66.38 24.21 -12.15
C TYR A 22 -67.80 24.71 -11.88
N PHE A 23 -68.50 25.15 -12.94
CA PHE A 23 -69.88 25.62 -12.83
C PHE A 23 -70.83 24.68 -13.56
N ILE A 24 -72.01 24.42 -12.97
CA ILE A 24 -73.16 23.88 -13.69
C ILE A 24 -74.25 24.95 -13.63
N ARG A 25 -74.56 25.54 -14.79
CA ARG A 25 -75.36 26.79 -14.89
C ARG A 25 -74.64 27.96 -14.19
N GLU A 26 -75.26 28.58 -13.19
CA GLU A 26 -74.69 29.70 -12.40
C GLU A 26 -74.25 29.28 -10.98
N GLU A 27 -74.30 27.97 -10.66
CA GLU A 27 -73.85 27.44 -9.37
C GLU A 27 -72.44 26.84 -9.50
N SER A 28 -71.58 27.14 -8.52
CA SER A 28 -70.22 26.63 -8.43
C SER A 28 -70.17 25.28 -7.71
N PHE A 29 -69.38 24.36 -8.24
CA PHE A 29 -69.14 23.03 -7.70
C PHE A 29 -67.64 22.79 -7.56
N GLU A 30 -67.29 22.05 -6.53
CA GLU A 30 -65.94 21.49 -6.35
C GLU A 30 -66.05 19.96 -6.39
N ARG A 31 -65.14 19.31 -7.12
CA ARG A 31 -65.01 17.85 -7.12
C ARG A 31 -63.56 17.48 -6.86
N LEU A 32 -63.32 16.81 -5.75
CA LEU A 32 -62.06 16.12 -5.49
C LEU A 32 -62.01 14.83 -6.33
N LEU A 33 -60.85 14.56 -6.91
CA LEU A 33 -60.55 13.27 -7.52
C LEU A 33 -59.85 12.38 -6.51
N ASP A 34 -60.14 11.09 -6.54
CA ASP A 34 -59.36 10.11 -5.79
C ASP A 34 -57.92 10.13 -6.31
N SER A 35 -56.96 10.28 -5.40
CA SER A 35 -55.55 10.14 -5.71
C SER A 35 -55.29 8.68 -6.10
N GLY A 36 -54.72 8.46 -7.29
CA GLY A 36 -54.30 7.13 -7.74
C GLY A 36 -53.19 6.54 -6.88
N GLU A 37 -52.76 5.32 -7.21
CA GLU A 37 -51.65 4.66 -6.51
C GLU A 37 -50.34 5.46 -6.64
N GLY A 38 -49.54 5.46 -5.57
CA GLY A 38 -48.21 6.06 -5.54
C GLY A 38 -47.16 5.20 -6.25
N HIS A 39 -46.01 5.81 -6.49
CA HIS A 39 -44.81 5.12 -6.96
C HIS A 39 -43.71 5.23 -5.91
N ILE A 40 -42.85 4.21 -5.82
CA ILE A 40 -41.66 4.24 -4.94
C ILE A 40 -40.43 4.66 -5.74
N VAL A 41 -39.60 5.50 -5.14
CA VAL A 41 -38.28 5.85 -5.68
C VAL A 41 -37.33 4.69 -5.46
N GLU A 42 -36.63 4.27 -6.51
CA GLU A 42 -35.49 3.37 -6.42
C GLU A 42 -34.19 4.18 -6.52
N SER A 43 -33.40 4.16 -5.46
CA SER A 43 -32.10 4.85 -5.41
C SER A 43 -31.09 4.04 -4.60
N SER A 44 -29.81 4.22 -4.88
CA SER A 44 -28.75 3.56 -4.11
C SER A 44 -27.43 4.31 -4.25
N PRO A 45 -26.54 4.24 -3.24
CA PRO A 45 -25.15 4.58 -3.41
C PRO A 45 -24.48 3.57 -4.34
N ASP A 46 -23.48 4.03 -5.06
CA ASP A 46 -22.61 3.18 -5.89
C ASP A 46 -21.16 3.49 -5.55
N PHE A 47 -20.40 2.44 -5.21
CA PHE A 47 -19.00 2.53 -4.83
C PHE A 47 -18.08 1.80 -5.82
N SER A 48 -18.56 1.54 -7.04
CA SER A 48 -17.81 0.83 -8.10
C SER A 48 -16.48 1.48 -8.50
N SER A 49 -16.23 2.72 -8.07
CA SER A 49 -14.97 3.45 -8.28
C SER A 49 -14.01 3.42 -7.08
N PHE A 50 -14.32 2.63 -6.05
CA PHE A 50 -13.43 2.39 -4.92
C PHE A 50 -12.08 1.86 -5.42
N SER A 51 -10.99 2.43 -4.91
CA SER A 51 -9.64 2.01 -5.31
C SER A 51 -8.61 2.28 -4.24
N VAL A 52 -7.59 1.43 -4.21
CA VAL A 52 -6.43 1.56 -3.33
C VAL A 52 -5.18 1.52 -4.21
N SER A 53 -4.24 2.42 -3.95
CA SER A 53 -2.94 2.42 -4.62
C SER A 53 -1.83 2.68 -3.61
N SER A 54 -0.64 2.17 -3.91
CA SER A 54 0.56 2.39 -3.12
C SER A 54 1.69 2.91 -3.98
N VAL A 55 2.55 3.71 -3.36
CA VAL A 55 3.80 4.19 -3.95
C VAL A 55 4.89 4.12 -2.89
N ASP A 56 5.99 3.47 -3.20
CA ASP A 56 7.25 3.65 -2.48
C ASP A 56 7.75 5.09 -2.73
N ILE A 57 7.81 5.90 -1.67
CA ILE A 57 8.19 7.31 -1.78
C ILE A 57 9.70 7.53 -1.71
N ASN A 58 10.47 6.52 -1.30
CA ASN A 58 11.92 6.51 -1.38
C ASN A 58 12.36 6.30 -2.84
N GLY A 59 11.55 5.54 -3.58
CA GLY A 59 11.69 5.28 -5.01
C GLY A 59 12.71 4.19 -5.31
N GLY A 60 12.68 3.69 -6.55
CA GLY A 60 13.50 2.56 -6.93
C GLY A 60 12.81 1.24 -6.63
N ILE A 61 13.52 0.34 -5.95
CA ILE A 61 13.01 -0.98 -5.59
C ILE A 61 12.75 -0.97 -4.09
N LEU A 62 11.53 -1.31 -3.68
CA LEU A 62 11.12 -1.40 -2.28
C LEU A 62 12.04 -2.34 -1.48
N GLY A 63 12.72 -1.81 -0.49
CA GLY A 63 13.57 -2.54 0.46
C GLY A 63 13.22 -2.21 1.91
N LEU A 64 13.91 -2.86 2.86
CA LEU A 64 13.74 -2.53 4.28
C LEU A 64 14.05 -1.06 4.51
N GLU A 65 13.33 -0.49 5.47
CA GLU A 65 13.36 0.92 5.87
C GLU A 65 12.69 1.91 4.90
N ASP A 66 12.23 1.47 3.73
CA ASP A 66 11.48 2.33 2.82
C ASP A 66 10.06 2.62 3.34
N GLU A 67 9.55 3.79 2.98
CA GLU A 67 8.22 4.27 3.33
C GLU A 67 7.28 4.13 2.13
N ILE A 68 6.15 3.46 2.35
CA ILE A 68 5.08 3.28 1.37
C ILE A 68 3.96 4.25 1.70
N LYS A 69 3.57 5.07 0.72
CA LYS A 69 2.37 5.90 0.78
C LYS A 69 1.20 5.16 0.17
N TYR A 70 0.15 4.97 0.95
CA TYR A 70 -1.13 4.43 0.50
C TYR A 70 -2.11 5.56 0.21
N THR A 71 -2.86 5.43 -0.88
CA THR A 71 -3.92 6.35 -1.28
C THR A 71 -5.18 5.56 -1.57
N ILE A 72 -6.24 5.84 -0.82
CA ILE A 72 -7.56 5.22 -0.95
C ILE A 72 -8.51 6.27 -1.52
N SER A 73 -9.23 5.93 -2.58
CA SER A 73 -10.18 6.82 -3.24
C SER A 73 -11.57 6.22 -3.14
N ILE A 74 -12.51 6.97 -2.57
CA ILE A 74 -13.92 6.56 -2.44
C ILE A 74 -14.80 7.65 -3.02
N LYS A 75 -15.67 7.27 -3.95
CA LYS A 75 -16.67 8.17 -4.52
C LYS A 75 -18.01 7.47 -4.56
N ASN A 76 -19.05 8.18 -4.14
CA ASN A 76 -20.43 7.75 -4.35
C ASN A 76 -20.86 8.14 -5.77
N THR A 77 -20.86 7.20 -6.71
CA THR A 77 -21.32 7.39 -8.09
C THR A 77 -22.81 7.16 -8.27
N GLY A 78 -23.51 6.82 -7.19
CA GLY A 78 -24.96 6.58 -7.17
C GLY A 78 -25.76 7.86 -7.03
N ASN A 79 -27.06 7.69 -6.79
CA ASN A 79 -28.05 8.78 -6.72
C ASN A 79 -28.69 8.95 -5.32
N MET A 80 -28.20 8.20 -4.32
CA MET A 80 -28.63 8.29 -2.93
C MET A 80 -27.47 8.76 -2.04
N ILE A 81 -27.76 9.52 -0.97
CA ILE A 81 -26.77 9.84 0.06
C ILE A 81 -26.40 8.54 0.79
N ALA A 82 -25.12 8.18 0.79
CA ALA A 82 -24.64 7.09 1.62
C ALA A 82 -24.42 7.61 3.03
N ARG A 83 -25.06 7.01 4.03
CA ARG A 83 -24.87 7.35 5.45
C ARG A 83 -24.10 6.26 6.16
N ASP A 84 -23.35 6.63 7.18
CA ASP A 84 -22.58 5.70 8.03
C ASP A 84 -21.63 4.80 7.20
N VAL A 85 -20.79 5.43 6.38
CA VAL A 85 -19.79 4.73 5.56
C VAL A 85 -18.51 4.50 6.37
N GLU A 86 -18.09 3.25 6.51
CA GLU A 86 -16.84 2.88 7.17
C GLU A 86 -15.82 2.40 6.13
N ILE A 87 -14.57 2.86 6.26
CA ILE A 87 -13.42 2.36 5.52
C ILE A 87 -12.44 1.74 6.49
N ARG A 88 -12.06 0.48 6.27
CA ARG A 88 -11.12 -0.25 7.11
C ARG A 88 -9.94 -0.73 6.29
N SER A 89 -8.75 -0.22 6.58
CA SER A 89 -7.49 -0.63 5.94
C SER A 89 -6.65 -1.44 6.90
N GLN A 90 -6.43 -2.72 6.60
CA GLN A 90 -5.58 -3.62 7.36
C GLN A 90 -4.14 -3.53 6.85
N LEU A 91 -3.21 -3.11 7.72
CA LEU A 91 -1.79 -3.08 7.38
C LEU A 91 -1.23 -4.50 7.34
N SER A 92 -0.30 -4.72 6.41
CA SER A 92 0.59 -5.88 6.43
C SER A 92 1.31 -5.96 7.78
N PRO A 93 1.53 -7.16 8.34
CA PRO A 93 2.35 -7.34 9.55
C PRO A 93 3.81 -6.90 9.36
N HIS A 94 4.25 -6.71 8.11
CA HIS A 94 5.59 -6.22 7.77
C HIS A 94 5.72 -4.70 7.81
N LEU A 95 4.64 -3.99 8.07
CA LEU A 95 4.59 -2.54 8.03
C LEU A 95 4.36 -1.95 9.41
N ASN A 96 5.12 -0.91 9.74
CA ASN A 96 4.84 -0.04 10.87
C ASN A 96 4.23 1.26 10.37
N LEU A 97 3.10 1.66 10.94
CA LEU A 97 2.47 2.93 10.61
C LEU A 97 3.38 4.12 10.95
N THR A 98 3.58 5.02 9.99
CA THR A 98 4.26 6.29 10.25
C THR A 98 3.35 7.21 11.07
N GLY A 99 3.79 7.57 12.27
CA GLY A 99 3.03 8.42 13.20
C GLY A 99 2.59 9.75 12.57
N GLY A 100 1.32 10.11 12.75
CA GLY A 100 0.74 11.35 12.23
C GLY A 100 0.59 11.41 10.71
N SER A 101 0.78 10.29 10.00
CA SER A 101 0.63 10.24 8.53
C SER A 101 -0.82 10.09 8.05
N ILE A 102 -1.71 9.61 8.92
CA ILE A 102 -3.13 9.37 8.60
C ILE A 102 -3.84 10.71 8.42
N ASN A 103 -4.52 10.90 7.29
CA ASN A 103 -5.36 12.05 7.05
C ASN A 103 -6.84 11.79 7.45
N GLN A 104 -7.69 12.81 7.29
CA GLN A 104 -9.16 12.71 7.45
C GLN A 104 -9.59 12.10 8.79
N SER A 105 -8.81 12.32 9.86
CA SER A 105 -9.08 11.85 11.21
C SER A 105 -9.23 10.32 11.37
N GLY A 106 -8.67 9.54 10.44
CA GLY A 106 -8.64 8.09 10.55
C GLY A 106 -7.96 7.63 11.84
N LYS A 107 -8.46 6.56 12.42
CA LYS A 107 -8.01 6.04 13.71
C LYS A 107 -7.28 4.73 13.50
N TYR A 108 -6.04 4.66 13.97
CA TYR A 108 -5.29 3.41 14.01
C TYR A 108 -5.65 2.62 15.26
N ASN A 109 -6.04 1.36 15.08
CA ASN A 109 -6.32 0.40 16.13
C ASN A 109 -5.86 -0.99 15.70
N ASP A 110 -4.95 -1.58 16.46
CA ASP A 110 -4.53 -2.98 16.34
C ASP A 110 -4.17 -3.43 14.90
N GLY A 111 -3.29 -2.69 14.23
CA GLY A 111 -2.87 -3.03 12.86
C GLY A 111 -3.83 -2.58 11.75
N SER A 112 -4.98 -2.00 12.10
CA SER A 112 -5.98 -1.49 11.16
C SER A 112 -6.15 0.02 11.28
N ILE A 113 -6.45 0.70 10.18
CA ILE A 113 -6.89 2.10 10.17
C ILE A 113 -8.37 2.13 9.79
N VAL A 114 -9.18 2.85 10.57
CA VAL A 114 -10.62 3.02 10.36
C VAL A 114 -10.95 4.49 10.11
N TRP A 115 -11.72 4.76 9.06
CA TRP A 115 -12.36 6.05 8.81
C TRP A 115 -13.88 5.87 8.81
N ASP A 116 -14.56 6.71 9.57
CA ASP A 116 -16.02 6.76 9.63
C ASP A 116 -16.51 8.07 9.01
N PHE A 117 -17.45 7.99 8.07
CA PHE A 117 -18.11 9.14 7.47
C PHE A 117 -19.61 9.08 7.76
N GLU A 118 -20.15 10.11 8.40
CA GLU A 118 -21.59 10.24 8.66
C GLU A 118 -22.38 10.25 7.35
N GLU A 119 -21.87 10.94 6.33
CA GLU A 119 -22.45 10.95 4.99
C GLU A 119 -21.40 11.06 3.88
N LEU A 120 -21.76 10.53 2.72
CA LEU A 120 -21.07 10.72 1.44
C LEU A 120 -22.12 11.03 0.36
N LEU A 121 -22.15 12.29 -0.08
CA LEU A 121 -23.15 12.78 -1.03
C LEU A 121 -22.93 12.19 -2.43
N PRO A 122 -23.98 12.10 -3.28
CA PRO A 122 -23.80 11.76 -4.70
C PRO A 122 -22.73 12.62 -5.37
N GLY A 123 -21.80 11.97 -6.06
CA GLY A 123 -20.68 12.61 -6.74
C GLY A 123 -19.53 13.03 -5.83
N GLU A 124 -19.68 12.98 -4.51
CA GLU A 124 -18.62 13.35 -3.56
C GLU A 124 -17.48 12.34 -3.58
N LEU A 125 -16.25 12.86 -3.62
CA LEU A 125 -15.00 12.10 -3.60
C LEU A 125 -14.25 12.37 -2.30
N LYS A 126 -13.91 11.31 -1.57
CA LYS A 126 -12.95 11.35 -0.46
C LYS A 126 -11.65 10.67 -0.88
N THR A 127 -10.53 11.29 -0.53
CA THR A 127 -9.19 10.71 -0.70
C THR A 127 -8.53 10.54 0.67
N LEU A 128 -8.28 9.29 1.04
CA LEU A 128 -7.63 8.92 2.29
C LEU A 128 -6.17 8.58 2.01
N VAL A 129 -5.30 8.95 2.94
CA VAL A 129 -3.86 8.80 2.81
C VAL A 129 -3.29 8.42 4.16
N PHE A 130 -2.39 7.45 4.15
CA PHE A 130 -1.49 7.15 5.26
C PHE A 130 -0.15 6.67 4.71
N ARG A 131 0.86 6.63 5.58
CA ARG A 131 2.19 6.10 5.25
C ARG A 131 2.60 5.05 6.24
N ALA A 132 3.28 4.03 5.76
CA ALA A 132 3.82 2.97 6.59
C ALA A 132 5.21 2.55 6.09
N LYS A 133 6.08 2.19 7.02
CA LYS A 133 7.47 1.85 6.76
C LYS A 133 7.67 0.34 6.78
N LEU A 134 8.45 -0.19 5.84
CA LEU A 134 8.80 -1.61 5.73
C LEU A 134 9.90 -1.96 6.75
N GLU A 135 9.49 -2.15 8.00
CA GLU A 135 10.37 -2.45 9.14
C GLU A 135 9.74 -3.46 10.13
N GLY A 136 8.59 -4.05 9.80
CA GLY A 136 7.88 -5.03 10.61
C GLY A 136 8.34 -6.47 10.35
N GLY A 137 8.64 -7.21 11.42
CA GLY A 137 8.91 -8.65 11.36
C GLY A 137 10.13 -9.05 10.52
N GLU A 138 10.23 -10.36 10.23
CA GLU A 138 11.19 -10.89 9.27
C GLU A 138 10.57 -10.81 7.87
N VAL A 139 11.21 -10.07 6.96
CA VAL A 139 10.82 -9.96 5.55
C VAL A 139 11.81 -10.78 4.72
N GLU A 140 11.31 -11.61 3.80
CA GLU A 140 12.16 -12.35 2.84
C GLU A 140 12.34 -11.59 1.52
N ASP A 141 13.36 -11.94 0.73
CA ASP A 141 13.49 -11.38 -0.61
C ASP A 141 12.36 -11.89 -1.51
N ARG A 142 11.69 -10.95 -2.19
CA ARG A 142 10.48 -11.15 -3.01
C ARG A 142 9.21 -11.44 -2.20
N GLU A 143 9.20 -11.13 -0.91
CA GLU A 143 7.98 -11.17 -0.11
C GLU A 143 6.94 -10.16 -0.64
N GLU A 144 5.67 -10.56 -0.67
CA GLU A 144 4.56 -9.70 -1.03
C GLU A 144 4.07 -8.92 0.20
N ILE A 145 4.09 -7.60 0.10
CA ILE A 145 3.61 -6.68 1.13
C ILE A 145 2.21 -6.22 0.74
N ILE A 146 1.21 -6.90 1.29
CA ILE A 146 -0.21 -6.71 0.96
C ILE A 146 -0.91 -5.85 2.02
N ASN A 147 -1.55 -4.78 1.59
CA ASN A 147 -2.46 -3.98 2.42
C ASN A 147 -3.88 -4.07 1.86
N SER A 148 -4.78 -4.73 2.59
CA SER A 148 -6.17 -4.95 2.17
C SER A 148 -7.07 -3.89 2.78
N THR A 149 -7.95 -3.28 1.98
CA THR A 149 -8.89 -2.24 2.42
C THR A 149 -10.30 -2.59 2.02
N ALA A 150 -11.22 -2.53 2.98
CA ALA A 150 -12.65 -2.75 2.78
C ALA A 150 -13.43 -1.44 2.91
N LEU A 151 -14.42 -1.26 2.03
CA LEU A 151 -15.50 -0.29 2.18
C LEU A 151 -16.73 -1.01 2.70
N ILE A 152 -17.24 -0.56 3.84
CA ILE A 152 -18.38 -1.12 4.53
C ILE A 152 -19.50 -0.09 4.55
N TYR A 153 -20.69 -0.51 4.14
CA TYR A 153 -21.90 0.31 4.12
C TYR A 153 -23.10 -0.58 4.44
N ASP A 154 -23.99 -0.09 5.31
CA ASP A 154 -25.16 -0.85 5.80
C ASP A 154 -24.79 -2.20 6.44
N GLY A 155 -23.66 -2.23 7.17
CA GLY A 155 -23.15 -3.41 7.86
C GLY A 155 -22.54 -4.48 6.95
N GLU A 156 -22.48 -4.24 5.64
CA GLU A 156 -21.93 -5.18 4.66
C GLU A 156 -20.71 -4.61 3.95
N VAL A 157 -19.77 -5.48 3.59
CA VAL A 157 -18.66 -5.13 2.72
C VAL A 157 -19.19 -4.93 1.31
N LYS A 158 -19.06 -3.71 0.78
CA LYS A 158 -19.53 -3.36 -0.58
C LYS A 158 -18.42 -3.36 -1.61
N ALA A 159 -17.18 -3.13 -1.19
CA ALA A 159 -16.00 -3.24 -2.04
C ALA A 159 -14.76 -3.59 -1.21
N GLU A 160 -13.84 -4.33 -1.80
CA GLU A 160 -12.53 -4.66 -1.23
C GLU A 160 -11.47 -4.48 -2.30
N GLU A 161 -10.36 -3.87 -1.92
CA GLU A 161 -9.24 -3.59 -2.80
C GLU A 161 -7.94 -3.84 -2.05
N GLU A 162 -6.91 -4.25 -2.78
CA GLU A 162 -5.60 -4.55 -2.20
C GLU A 162 -4.51 -3.76 -2.92
N ALA A 163 -3.57 -3.25 -2.15
CA ALA A 163 -2.31 -2.74 -2.69
C ALA A 163 -1.20 -3.74 -2.38
N VAL A 164 -0.65 -4.34 -3.45
CA VAL A 164 0.43 -5.33 -3.38
C VAL A 164 1.74 -4.68 -3.80
N ASN A 165 2.76 -4.80 -2.96
CA ASN A 165 4.13 -4.41 -3.27
C ASN A 165 5.04 -5.63 -3.10
N VAL A 166 6.21 -5.64 -3.75
CA VAL A 166 7.17 -6.75 -3.63
C VAL A 166 8.47 -6.22 -3.05
N ALA A 167 8.81 -6.68 -1.85
CA ALA A 167 10.06 -6.33 -1.20
C ALA A 167 11.23 -7.03 -1.88
N ARG A 168 12.36 -6.34 -2.02
CA ARG A 168 13.59 -6.92 -2.57
C ARG A 168 14.75 -6.63 -1.65
N LEU A 169 15.43 -7.69 -1.25
CA LEU A 169 16.55 -7.62 -0.34
C LEU A 169 17.82 -8.01 -1.08
N PHE A 170 18.92 -7.33 -0.80
CA PHE A 170 20.20 -7.55 -1.46
C PHE A 170 21.31 -7.77 -0.43
N PRO A 171 22.25 -8.70 -0.68
CA PRO A 171 23.52 -8.67 0.03
C PRO A 171 24.31 -7.43 -0.40
N ASP A 172 25.13 -6.91 0.51
CA ASP A 172 26.02 -5.79 0.24
C ASP A 172 27.41 -6.12 0.77
N PHE A 173 28.39 -6.14 -0.12
CA PHE A 173 29.79 -6.41 0.21
C PHE A 173 30.66 -5.17 0.14
N SER A 174 30.08 -3.98 0.03
CA SER A 174 30.78 -2.70 -0.14
C SER A 174 31.79 -2.40 0.96
N GLU A 175 31.58 -2.92 2.17
CA GLU A 175 32.51 -2.79 3.30
C GLU A 175 33.62 -3.87 3.36
N SER A 176 33.69 -4.75 2.35
CA SER A 176 34.77 -5.75 2.26
C SER A 176 36.12 -5.07 1.96
N THR A 177 37.20 -5.58 2.53
CA THR A 177 38.54 -4.99 2.42
C THR A 177 39.57 -6.02 1.99
N ALA A 178 40.63 -5.55 1.33
CA ALA A 178 41.82 -6.34 1.02
C ALA A 178 43.06 -5.55 1.41
N THR A 179 43.97 -6.19 2.15
CA THR A 179 45.23 -5.58 2.57
C THR A 179 46.40 -6.48 2.22
N ILE A 180 47.53 -5.86 1.89
CA ILE A 180 48.80 -6.55 1.73
C ILE A 180 49.63 -6.24 2.96
N ALA A 181 50.12 -7.28 3.63
CA ALA A 181 51.04 -7.17 4.74
C ALA A 181 52.31 -7.93 4.42
N ASP A 182 53.45 -7.30 4.71
CA ASP A 182 54.73 -7.96 4.80
C ASP A 182 54.63 -9.11 5.82
N ALA A 183 54.85 -10.34 5.34
CA ALA A 183 54.69 -11.53 6.17
C ALA A 183 55.74 -11.61 7.29
N ASN A 184 56.84 -10.84 7.21
CA ASN A 184 57.92 -10.85 8.20
C ASN A 184 57.94 -9.63 9.14
N GLY A 185 57.09 -8.62 8.90
CA GLY A 185 56.88 -7.48 9.79
C GLY A 185 58.00 -6.43 9.83
N GLY A 186 58.87 -6.38 8.80
CA GLY A 186 60.03 -5.49 8.73
C GLY A 186 59.73 -4.04 8.32
N GLY A 187 58.52 -3.76 7.81
CA GLY A 187 58.07 -2.42 7.42
C GLY A 187 58.56 -1.95 6.03
N TYR A 188 59.44 -2.72 5.40
CA TYR A 188 59.88 -2.56 4.01
C TYR A 188 59.75 -3.90 3.29
N LEU A 189 59.25 -3.88 2.05
CA LEU A 189 59.19 -5.06 1.18
C LEU A 189 60.42 -5.09 0.26
N TRP A 190 61.31 -6.05 0.45
CA TRP A 190 62.44 -6.32 -0.44
C TRP A 190 62.08 -7.32 -1.53
N ALA A 191 62.79 -7.26 -2.66
CA ALA A 191 62.62 -8.22 -3.75
C ALA A 191 62.92 -9.65 -3.27
N GLY A 192 62.01 -10.58 -3.53
CA GLY A 192 62.10 -11.98 -3.11
C GLY A 192 61.41 -12.30 -1.79
N GLU A 193 60.87 -11.31 -1.08
CA GLU A 193 60.08 -11.56 0.13
C GLU A 193 58.66 -12.05 -0.16
N THR A 194 58.10 -12.80 0.80
CA THR A 194 56.72 -13.24 0.76
C THR A 194 55.82 -12.19 1.38
N VAL A 195 54.72 -11.87 0.69
CA VAL A 195 53.66 -11.03 1.23
C VAL A 195 52.42 -11.85 1.51
N SER A 196 51.68 -11.45 2.53
CA SER A 196 50.35 -11.99 2.82
C SER A 196 49.29 -11.03 2.29
N VAL A 197 48.33 -11.55 1.53
CA VAL A 197 47.12 -10.83 1.15
C VAL A 197 46.01 -11.28 2.09
N LYS A 198 45.50 -10.36 2.89
CA LYS A 198 44.35 -10.61 3.75
C LYS A 198 43.12 -9.98 3.12
N VAL A 199 42.18 -10.81 2.69
CA VAL A 199 40.86 -10.37 2.24
C VAL A 199 39.86 -10.59 3.37
N THR A 200 39.16 -9.53 3.78
CA THR A 200 38.07 -9.59 4.77
C THR A 200 36.77 -9.31 4.05
N ILE A 201 35.93 -10.34 3.92
CA ILE A 201 34.60 -10.21 3.32
C ILE A 201 33.59 -9.90 4.42
N LYS A 202 32.84 -8.82 4.25
CA LYS A 202 31.78 -8.41 5.16
C LYS A 202 30.51 -8.19 4.34
N ASN A 203 29.47 -8.97 4.64
CA ASN A 203 28.13 -8.72 4.11
C ASN A 203 27.38 -7.81 5.08
N THR A 204 27.12 -6.57 4.67
CA THR A 204 26.32 -5.57 5.39
C THR A 204 24.93 -5.38 4.80
N GLY A 205 24.55 -6.19 3.81
CA GLY A 205 23.24 -6.14 3.17
C GLY A 205 22.13 -6.74 4.01
N GLN A 206 20.94 -6.74 3.42
CA GLN A 206 19.66 -7.11 4.06
C GLN A 206 19.36 -8.61 4.00
N ARG A 207 20.13 -9.38 3.21
CA ARG A 207 20.00 -10.84 3.13
C ARG A 207 21.34 -11.53 3.04
N LYS A 208 21.32 -12.84 3.30
CA LYS A 208 22.44 -13.73 2.97
C LYS A 208 22.72 -13.70 1.45
N ALA A 209 24.00 -13.67 1.11
CA ALA A 209 24.44 -13.85 -0.26
C ALA A 209 24.52 -15.33 -0.61
N ASP A 210 23.94 -15.70 -1.75
CA ASP A 210 24.05 -17.03 -2.36
C ASP A 210 24.75 -16.89 -3.71
N GLY A 211 25.54 -17.89 -4.11
CA GLY A 211 26.16 -17.93 -5.45
C GLY A 211 27.19 -16.82 -5.75
N TYR A 212 27.80 -16.20 -4.74
CA TYR A 212 28.86 -15.20 -4.95
C TYR A 212 30.21 -15.86 -5.26
N ARG A 213 31.04 -15.17 -6.04
CA ARG A 213 32.42 -15.58 -6.36
C ARG A 213 33.36 -14.44 -6.00
N LEU A 214 34.43 -14.77 -5.27
CA LEU A 214 35.50 -13.83 -4.98
C LEU A 214 36.61 -14.00 -6.03
N PHE A 215 36.83 -12.97 -6.84
CA PHE A 215 37.98 -12.92 -7.73
C PHE A 215 39.12 -12.16 -7.05
N CYS A 216 40.23 -12.85 -6.79
CA CYS A 216 41.41 -12.27 -6.18
C CYS A 216 42.57 -12.28 -7.20
N PRO A 217 42.66 -11.27 -8.09
CA PRO A 217 43.77 -11.20 -9.03
C PRO A 217 45.08 -10.98 -8.26
N ILE A 218 46.13 -11.64 -8.71
CA ILE A 218 47.48 -11.42 -8.18
C ILE A 218 47.98 -10.08 -8.75
N PRO A 219 48.25 -9.06 -7.92
CA PRO A 219 48.82 -7.81 -8.41
C PRO A 219 50.23 -8.07 -8.97
N GLY A 220 50.56 -7.57 -10.16
CA GLY A 220 51.96 -7.52 -10.59
C GLY A 220 52.74 -6.56 -9.69
N PRO A 221 53.98 -6.85 -9.23
CA PRO A 221 54.92 -7.90 -9.64
C PRO A 221 54.90 -9.19 -8.78
N LEU A 222 53.82 -9.48 -8.06
CA LEU A 222 53.75 -10.66 -7.19
C LEU A 222 53.56 -11.95 -7.99
N THR A 223 54.10 -13.04 -7.46
CA THR A 223 53.84 -14.40 -7.95
C THR A 223 53.13 -15.18 -6.85
N TYR A 224 52.08 -15.92 -7.21
CA TYR A 224 51.36 -16.74 -6.23
C TYR A 224 52.19 -17.96 -5.81
N ILE A 225 52.29 -18.16 -4.50
CA ILE A 225 52.90 -19.35 -3.92
C ILE A 225 51.81 -20.43 -3.86
N SER A 226 51.97 -21.53 -4.61
CA SER A 226 50.99 -22.62 -4.64
C SER A 226 50.70 -23.16 -3.23
N GLY A 227 49.42 -23.32 -2.89
CA GLY A 227 49.00 -23.81 -1.57
C GLY A 227 49.10 -22.80 -0.43
N SER A 228 49.51 -21.56 -0.68
CA SER A 228 49.55 -20.48 0.32
C SER A 228 48.18 -19.89 0.68
N GLY A 229 47.17 -20.14 -0.15
CA GLY A 229 45.80 -19.70 0.10
C GLY A 229 45.15 -20.52 1.20
N THR A 230 44.91 -19.91 2.35
CA THR A 230 44.09 -20.49 3.43
C THR A 230 42.78 -19.71 3.51
N ALA A 231 41.64 -20.40 3.37
CA ALA A 231 40.34 -19.81 3.65
C ALA A 231 39.73 -20.52 4.87
N GLU A 232 39.39 -19.77 5.92
CA GLU A 232 38.44 -20.28 6.90
C GLU A 232 37.04 -20.15 6.30
N GLY A 233 36.34 -21.28 6.09
CA GLY A 233 34.93 -21.30 5.71
C GLY A 233 34.59 -21.17 4.21
N ILE A 234 35.57 -21.18 3.28
CA ILE A 234 35.30 -21.21 1.82
C ILE A 234 35.91 -22.48 1.19
N LYS A 235 35.16 -23.11 0.27
CA LYS A 235 35.67 -24.17 -0.61
C LYS A 235 36.09 -23.56 -1.95
N TRP A 236 37.31 -23.85 -2.39
CA TRP A 236 37.79 -23.49 -3.73
C TRP A 236 37.28 -24.50 -4.77
N SER A 237 36.90 -24.02 -5.95
CA SER A 237 36.74 -24.85 -7.17
C SER A 237 37.54 -24.20 -8.30
N ASP A 238 38.36 -25.00 -8.98
CA ASP A 238 39.23 -24.58 -10.09
C ASP A 238 38.48 -24.54 -11.43
N ASP A 239 37.26 -23.97 -11.46
CA ASP A 239 36.45 -23.80 -12.69
C ASP A 239 36.38 -22.33 -13.15
#